data_AF-A0A7S0NSL8-F1
#
_entry.id   AF-A0A7S0NSL8-F1
#
_cell.length_a   1.000
_cell.length_b   1.000
_cell.length_c   1.000
_cell.angle_alpha   90.00
_cell.angle_beta   90.00
_cell.angle_gamma   90.00
#
_symmetry.space_group_name_H-M   'P 1'
#
loop_
_entity.id
_entity.type
_entity.pdbx_description
1 polymer ?
#
loop_
_entity_poly.entity_id
_entity_poly.type
_entity_poly.pdbx_seq_one_letter_code
_entity_poly.pdbx_strand_id
1 'polypeptide(L)'
;ASAASRAAVERICLKPPRLASDGYPMRERVMSLKAAGNAAFRAGEQGDALQHYLSALQLLSSNPHVDVVTISLNCAACVTKANELRLQNGLQEEAVGPDAKCAVGYCNQALRLDPTNVKALFRRGVAYEQLFNAKQDLEGVQHCSALDSKMAAFYQPHALSRHAMQDFECAVCLTRAKDPTINAALIRLKQIVAAQMVSGSE
;
A
#
# COMPACT_ATOMS: atom_id res chain seq x y z
N ALA A 1 -13.43 -20.82 -5.58
CA ALA A 1 -12.25 -20.28 -4.87
C ALA A 1 -11.96 -21.19 -3.68
N SER A 2 -10.79 -21.84 -3.64
CA SER A 2 -10.45 -22.83 -2.62
C SER A 2 -10.32 -22.17 -1.24
N ALA A 3 -10.52 -22.93 -0.17
CA ALA A 3 -10.38 -22.44 1.21
C ALA A 3 -9.00 -21.79 1.49
N ALA A 4 -7.97 -22.15 0.71
CA ALA A 4 -6.64 -21.54 0.74
C ALA A 4 -6.64 -20.04 0.36
N SER A 5 -7.52 -19.60 -0.55
CA SER A 5 -7.58 -18.19 -0.94
C SER A 5 -8.26 -17.29 0.11
N ARG A 6 -9.07 -17.88 1.00
CA ARG A 6 -9.66 -17.16 2.15
C ARG A 6 -8.67 -17.04 3.30
N ALA A 7 -7.89 -18.08 3.56
CA ALA A 7 -6.85 -18.06 4.60
C ALA A 7 -5.67 -17.13 4.24
N ALA A 8 -5.26 -17.07 2.96
CA ALA A 8 -4.19 -16.18 2.50
C ALA A 8 -4.52 -14.67 2.62
N VAL A 9 -5.81 -14.35 2.80
CA VAL A 9 -6.33 -12.99 2.96
C VAL A 9 -6.38 -12.58 4.44
N GLU A 10 -6.23 -13.48 5.40
CA GLU A 10 -6.27 -13.13 6.82
C GLU A 10 -4.93 -12.53 7.30
N ARG A 11 -4.96 -11.21 7.51
CA ARG A 11 -3.95 -10.35 8.17
C ARG A 11 -2.58 -10.26 7.51
N ILE A 12 -2.49 -9.30 6.60
CA ILE A 12 -1.26 -8.86 5.93
C ILE A 12 -0.32 -8.09 6.87
N CYS A 13 -0.81 -7.41 7.92
CA CYS A 13 0.06 -6.71 8.89
C CYS A 13 0.59 -7.67 10.00
N LEU A 14 1.28 -8.74 9.62
CA LEU A 14 2.05 -9.61 10.55
C LEU A 14 3.43 -9.02 10.85
N LYS A 15 3.93 -9.20 12.07
CA LYS A 15 5.33 -8.89 12.44
C LYS A 15 6.28 -9.81 11.67
N PRO A 16 7.45 -9.31 11.22
CA PRO A 16 8.39 -10.12 10.45
C PRO A 16 8.91 -11.31 11.30
N PRO A 17 9.09 -12.49 10.70
CA PRO A 17 9.51 -13.70 11.40
C PRO A 17 10.96 -13.60 11.88
N ARG A 18 11.26 -14.01 13.12
CA ARG A 18 12.64 -14.05 13.64
C ARG A 18 13.48 -15.03 12.84
N LEU A 19 14.52 -14.53 12.18
CA LEU A 19 15.46 -15.32 11.37
C LEU A 19 16.66 -15.79 12.21
N ALA A 20 16.98 -17.10 12.14
CA ALA A 20 18.20 -17.69 12.70
C ALA A 20 19.45 -17.31 11.87
N SER A 21 20.64 -17.26 12.49
CA SER A 21 21.89 -16.83 11.86
C SER A 21 22.63 -18.00 11.18
N ASP A 22 22.37 -18.24 9.89
CA ASP A 22 22.88 -19.43 9.17
C ASP A 22 24.14 -19.16 8.33
N GLY A 23 25.08 -18.31 8.79
CA GLY A 23 26.42 -18.18 8.19
C GLY A 23 26.54 -17.52 6.79
N TYR A 24 25.43 -17.19 6.10
CA TYR A 24 25.45 -16.47 4.82
C TYR A 24 25.72 -14.96 4.99
N PRO A 25 26.45 -14.30 4.07
CA PRO A 25 26.61 -12.85 4.10
C PRO A 25 25.24 -12.17 3.93
N MET A 26 24.94 -11.22 4.82
CA MET A 26 23.63 -10.54 4.95
C MET A 26 23.04 -10.08 3.61
N ARG A 27 23.89 -9.59 2.69
CA ARG A 27 23.49 -9.12 1.36
C ARG A 27 22.90 -10.23 0.47
N GLU A 28 23.49 -11.42 0.45
CA GLU A 28 22.99 -12.55 -0.34
C GLU A 28 21.65 -13.04 0.19
N ARG A 29 21.49 -13.07 1.51
CA ARG A 29 20.22 -13.45 2.14
C ARG A 29 19.09 -12.48 1.81
N VAL A 30 19.38 -11.17 1.82
CA VAL A 30 18.42 -10.14 1.38
C VAL A 30 18.05 -10.31 -0.10
N MET A 31 19.03 -10.60 -0.97
CA MET A 31 18.76 -10.83 -2.39
C MET A 31 17.90 -12.07 -2.61
N SER A 32 18.19 -13.17 -1.91
CA SER A 32 17.42 -14.40 -1.97
C SER A 32 15.97 -14.19 -1.54
N LEU A 33 15.75 -13.53 -0.39
CA LEU A 33 14.41 -13.20 0.10
C LEU A 33 13.65 -12.26 -0.86
N LYS A 34 14.34 -11.26 -1.42
CA LYS A 34 13.76 -10.39 -2.46
C LYS A 34 13.36 -11.20 -3.70
N ALA A 35 14.19 -12.14 -4.13
CA ALA A 35 13.92 -13.00 -5.28
C ALA A 35 12.72 -13.93 -5.03
N ALA A 36 12.65 -14.56 -3.85
CA ALA A 36 11.52 -15.38 -3.41
C ALA A 36 10.22 -14.56 -3.35
N GLY A 37 10.26 -13.36 -2.76
CA GLY A 37 9.12 -12.46 -2.73
C GLY A 37 8.65 -12.04 -4.13
N ASN A 38 9.59 -11.77 -5.05
CA ASN A 38 9.25 -11.46 -6.45
C ASN A 38 8.61 -12.65 -7.17
N ALA A 39 9.05 -13.88 -6.88
CA ALA A 39 8.49 -15.10 -7.44
C ALA A 39 7.05 -15.33 -6.94
N ALA A 40 6.83 -15.26 -5.62
CA ALA A 40 5.51 -15.36 -5.01
C ALA A 40 4.55 -14.27 -5.51
N PHE A 41 5.03 -13.02 -5.66
CA PHE A 41 4.21 -11.94 -6.20
C PHE A 41 3.72 -12.23 -7.62
N ARG A 42 4.58 -12.79 -8.48
CA ARG A 42 4.22 -13.22 -9.84
C ARG A 42 3.28 -14.42 -9.85
N ALA A 43 3.35 -15.29 -8.84
CA ALA A 43 2.43 -16.40 -8.65
C ALA A 43 1.03 -15.94 -8.14
N GLY A 44 0.88 -14.67 -7.76
CA GLY A 44 -0.36 -14.11 -7.22
C GLY A 44 -0.50 -14.28 -5.69
N GLU A 45 0.49 -14.90 -5.05
CA GLU A 45 0.54 -15.17 -3.61
C GLU A 45 1.01 -13.91 -2.85
N GLN A 46 0.12 -12.92 -2.72
CA GLN A 46 0.46 -11.62 -2.14
C GLN A 46 0.92 -11.71 -0.67
N GLY A 47 0.34 -12.64 0.09
CA GLY A 47 0.69 -12.87 1.50
C GLY A 47 2.12 -13.40 1.64
N ASP A 48 2.46 -14.46 0.91
CA ASP A 48 3.80 -15.07 0.93
C ASP A 48 4.86 -14.12 0.39
N ALA A 49 4.53 -13.39 -0.69
CA ALA A 49 5.40 -12.34 -1.21
C ALA A 49 5.75 -11.30 -0.14
N LEU A 50 4.73 -10.81 0.60
CA LEU A 50 4.94 -9.85 1.66
C LEU A 50 5.79 -10.43 2.80
N GLN A 51 5.59 -11.68 3.20
CA GLN A 51 6.39 -12.32 4.25
C GLN A 51 7.88 -12.38 3.89
N HIS A 52 8.20 -12.72 2.65
CA HIS A 52 9.58 -12.72 2.17
C HIS A 52 10.19 -11.32 2.18
N TYR A 53 9.45 -10.29 1.75
CA TYR A 53 9.94 -8.91 1.80
C TYR A 53 10.11 -8.39 3.22
N LEU A 54 9.17 -8.70 4.12
CA LEU A 54 9.26 -8.36 5.54
C LEU A 54 10.49 -8.98 6.20
N SER A 55 10.75 -10.25 5.90
CA SER A 55 11.95 -10.97 6.34
C SER A 55 13.22 -10.28 5.83
N ALA A 56 13.21 -9.79 4.57
CA ALA A 56 14.34 -9.05 4.01
C ALA A 56 14.54 -7.69 4.70
N LEU A 57 13.46 -6.96 4.98
CA LEU A 57 13.52 -5.68 5.70
C LEU A 57 14.05 -5.85 7.12
N GLN A 58 13.72 -6.96 7.79
CA GLN A 58 14.25 -7.27 9.13
C GLN A 58 15.77 -7.47 9.12
N LEU A 59 16.35 -8.00 8.04
CA LEU A 59 17.81 -8.10 7.91
C LEU A 59 18.45 -6.74 7.64
N LEU A 60 17.72 -5.85 6.96
CA LEU A 60 18.18 -4.51 6.60
C LEU A 60 18.00 -3.46 7.70
N SER A 61 17.33 -3.79 8.82
CA SER A 61 17.15 -2.85 9.94
C SER A 61 18.48 -2.39 10.55
N SER A 62 19.54 -3.17 10.37
CA SER A 62 20.89 -2.87 10.85
C SER A 62 21.71 -2.01 9.87
N ASN A 63 21.31 -1.89 8.60
CA ASN A 63 22.03 -1.07 7.62
C ASN A 63 21.13 -0.67 6.43
N PRO A 64 20.66 0.59 6.34
CA PRO A 64 19.78 1.03 5.27
C PRO A 64 20.53 1.12 3.93
N HIS A 65 20.36 0.11 3.08
CA HIS A 65 20.89 0.05 1.72
C HIS A 65 19.83 0.45 0.67
N VAL A 66 20.24 0.62 -0.59
CA VAL A 66 19.35 0.85 -1.76
C VAL A 66 18.20 -0.17 -1.84
N ASP A 67 18.41 -1.38 -1.33
CA ASP A 67 17.39 -2.43 -1.31
C ASP A 67 16.20 -2.10 -0.40
N VAL A 68 16.36 -1.26 0.64
CA VAL A 68 15.26 -0.86 1.54
C VAL A 68 14.16 -0.14 0.77
N VAL A 69 14.51 0.79 -0.13
CA VAL A 69 13.54 1.51 -0.97
C VAL A 69 12.78 0.53 -1.85
N THR A 70 13.52 -0.32 -2.58
CA THR A 70 12.93 -1.28 -3.51
C THR A 70 12.02 -2.29 -2.80
N ILE A 71 12.47 -2.85 -1.68
CA ILE A 71 11.71 -3.84 -0.93
C ILE A 71 10.48 -3.19 -0.27
N SER A 72 10.60 -1.98 0.27
CA SER A 72 9.44 -1.24 0.79
C SER A 72 8.39 -1.01 -0.29
N LEU A 73 8.81 -0.64 -1.51
CA LEU A 73 7.88 -0.47 -2.64
C LEU A 73 7.25 -1.78 -3.09
N ASN A 74 7.97 -2.90 -3.00
CA ASN A 74 7.41 -4.21 -3.26
C ASN A 74 6.40 -4.62 -2.18
N CYS A 75 6.65 -4.32 -0.90
CA CYS A 75 5.64 -4.48 0.15
C CYS A 75 4.39 -3.68 -0.15
N ALA A 76 4.53 -2.38 -0.45
CA ALA A 76 3.40 -1.53 -0.83
C ALA A 76 2.61 -2.12 -2.00
N ALA A 77 3.31 -2.64 -3.02
CA ALA A 77 2.70 -3.30 -4.17
C ALA A 77 1.84 -4.51 -3.76
N CYS A 78 2.38 -5.40 -2.92
CA CYS A 78 1.67 -6.60 -2.43
C CYS A 78 0.38 -6.21 -1.73
N VAL A 79 0.47 -5.23 -0.82
CA VAL A 79 -0.65 -4.79 -0.02
C VAL A 79 -1.73 -4.13 -0.89
N THR A 80 -1.36 -3.21 -1.78
CA THR A 80 -2.32 -2.56 -2.68
C THR A 80 -2.99 -3.57 -3.62
N LYS A 81 -2.26 -4.59 -4.07
CA LYS A 81 -2.79 -5.61 -4.98
C LYS A 81 -3.73 -6.57 -4.27
N ALA A 82 -3.40 -6.98 -3.05
CA ALA A 82 -4.28 -7.79 -2.22
C ALA A 82 -5.60 -7.07 -1.92
N ASN A 83 -5.53 -5.78 -1.60
CA ASN A 83 -6.73 -4.94 -1.41
C ASN A 83 -7.58 -4.84 -2.67
N GLU A 84 -6.97 -4.61 -3.84
CA GLU A 84 -7.68 -4.59 -5.12
C GLU A 84 -8.41 -5.91 -5.40
N LEU A 85 -7.75 -7.05 -5.16
CA LEU A 85 -8.36 -8.38 -5.34
C LEU A 85 -9.51 -8.63 -4.36
N ARG A 86 -9.41 -8.14 -3.12
CA ARG A 86 -10.50 -8.26 -2.13
C ARG A 86 -11.73 -7.46 -2.55
N LEU A 87 -11.52 -6.22 -2.99
CA LEU A 87 -12.60 -5.35 -3.49
C LEU A 87 -13.27 -5.98 -4.72
N GLN A 88 -12.49 -6.54 -5.66
CA GLN A 88 -13.04 -7.25 -6.83
C GLN A 88 -13.87 -8.49 -6.47
N ASN A 89 -13.52 -9.16 -5.37
CA ASN A 89 -14.25 -10.35 -4.89
C ASN A 89 -15.43 -10.00 -3.95
N GLY A 90 -15.77 -8.71 -3.79
CA GLY A 90 -16.86 -8.25 -2.93
C GLY A 90 -16.63 -8.51 -1.43
N LEU A 91 -15.37 -8.64 -1.01
CA LEU A 91 -15.03 -8.79 0.41
C LEU A 91 -15.03 -7.41 1.10
N GLN A 92 -15.47 -7.39 2.36
CA GLN A 92 -15.75 -6.18 3.14
C GLN A 92 -14.60 -5.17 3.18
N GLU A 93 -14.95 -3.89 3.00
CA GLU A 93 -14.02 -2.75 2.97
C GLU A 93 -13.32 -2.47 4.31
N GLU A 94 -13.91 -2.94 5.43
CA GLU A 94 -13.35 -2.80 6.77
C GLU A 94 -11.95 -3.43 6.90
N ALA A 95 -11.69 -4.52 6.18
CA ALA A 95 -10.39 -5.19 6.15
C ALA A 95 -9.36 -4.44 5.28
N VAL A 96 -9.81 -3.63 4.32
CA VAL A 96 -8.96 -2.87 3.39
C VAL A 96 -8.30 -1.69 4.08
N GLY A 97 -9.00 -1.04 5.01
CA GLY A 97 -8.53 0.13 5.73
C GLY A 97 -7.15 -0.04 6.40
N PRO A 98 -6.97 -0.99 7.33
CA PRO A 98 -5.70 -1.22 8.01
C PRO A 98 -4.54 -1.55 7.06
N ASP A 99 -4.81 -2.37 6.04
CA ASP A 99 -3.81 -2.79 5.08
C ASP A 99 -3.40 -1.61 4.17
N ALA A 100 -4.35 -0.79 3.71
CA ALA A 100 -4.04 0.41 2.95
C ALA A 100 -3.23 1.44 3.77
N LYS A 101 -3.41 1.52 5.10
CA LYS A 101 -2.51 2.29 5.99
C LYS A 101 -1.10 1.70 6.02
N CYS A 102 -0.97 0.37 6.10
CA CYS A 102 0.32 -0.32 6.02
C CYS A 102 1.03 0.03 4.68
N ALA A 103 0.31 0.07 3.55
CA ALA A 103 0.86 0.49 2.24
C ALA A 103 1.37 1.94 2.21
N VAL A 104 0.61 2.89 2.77
CA VAL A 104 1.04 4.30 2.91
C VAL A 104 2.35 4.39 3.72
N GLY A 105 2.47 3.60 4.79
CA GLY A 105 3.68 3.53 5.61
C GLY A 105 4.93 3.12 4.82
N TYR A 106 4.82 2.07 4.01
CA TYR A 106 5.93 1.62 3.16
C TYR A 106 6.29 2.64 2.07
N CYS A 107 5.31 3.28 1.44
CA CYS A 107 5.58 4.35 0.48
C CYS A 107 6.25 5.56 1.14
N ASN A 108 5.84 5.93 2.35
CA ASN A 108 6.48 7.00 3.11
C ASN A 108 7.94 6.66 3.44
N GLN A 109 8.25 5.41 3.75
CA GLN A 109 9.63 4.96 3.95
C GLN A 109 10.46 5.12 2.68
N ALA A 110 9.92 4.71 1.53
CA ALA A 110 10.59 4.90 0.25
C ALA A 110 10.79 6.39 -0.07
N LEU A 111 9.78 7.23 0.12
CA LEU A 111 9.83 8.66 -0.18
C LEU A 111 10.73 9.47 0.76
N ARG A 112 10.96 9.01 2.00
CA ARG A 112 11.96 9.61 2.88
C ARG A 112 13.38 9.44 2.35
N LEU A 113 13.64 8.33 1.65
CA LEU A 113 14.95 8.01 1.10
C LEU A 113 15.11 8.52 -0.34
N ASP A 114 14.03 8.47 -1.12
CA ASP A 114 13.96 8.92 -2.51
C ASP A 114 12.65 9.70 -2.74
N PRO A 115 12.64 11.03 -2.47
CA PRO A 115 11.44 11.85 -2.55
C PRO A 115 10.83 11.97 -3.96
N THR A 116 11.63 11.73 -5.02
CA THR A 116 11.19 11.83 -6.41
C THR A 116 10.82 10.48 -7.02
N ASN A 117 10.70 9.44 -6.17
CA ASN A 117 10.34 8.11 -6.63
C ASN A 117 8.91 8.05 -7.15
N VAL A 118 8.76 8.05 -8.48
CA VAL A 118 7.46 7.97 -9.17
C VAL A 118 6.63 6.77 -8.71
N LYS A 119 7.26 5.60 -8.54
CA LYS A 119 6.55 4.38 -8.12
C LYS A 119 6.01 4.51 -6.69
N ALA A 120 6.76 5.17 -5.81
CA ALA A 120 6.33 5.42 -4.44
C ALA A 120 5.14 6.38 -4.38
N LEU A 121 5.20 7.50 -5.12
CA LEU A 121 4.10 8.46 -5.21
C LEU A 121 2.84 7.80 -5.77
N PHE A 122 2.97 7.10 -6.90
CA PHE A 122 1.83 6.42 -7.52
C PHE A 122 1.17 5.40 -6.58
N ARG A 123 1.97 4.53 -5.94
CA ARG A 123 1.45 3.52 -5.00
C ARG A 123 0.83 4.14 -3.74
N ARG A 124 1.37 5.27 -3.26
CA ARG A 124 0.80 6.01 -2.13
C ARG A 124 -0.54 6.63 -2.49
N GLY A 125 -0.66 7.20 -3.70
CA GLY A 125 -1.93 7.69 -4.24
C GLY A 125 -3.00 6.60 -4.31
N VAL A 126 -2.66 5.41 -4.83
CA VAL A 126 -3.57 4.25 -4.84
C VAL A 126 -3.98 3.82 -3.43
N ALA A 127 -3.04 3.80 -2.48
CA ALA A 127 -3.36 3.44 -1.10
C ALA A 127 -4.29 4.47 -0.43
N TYR A 128 -4.12 5.76 -0.72
CA TYR A 128 -5.05 6.79 -0.26
C TYR A 128 -6.44 6.69 -0.91
N GLU A 129 -6.53 6.32 -2.19
CA GLU A 129 -7.80 6.03 -2.86
C GLU A 129 -8.51 4.83 -2.20
N GLN A 130 -7.78 3.75 -1.90
CA GLN A 130 -8.32 2.60 -1.17
C GLN A 130 -8.83 2.98 0.22
N LEU A 131 -8.11 3.87 0.94
CA LEU A 131 -8.55 4.39 2.23
C LEU A 131 -9.76 5.32 2.14
N PHE A 132 -9.87 6.06 1.04
CA PHE A 132 -10.99 6.94 0.77
C PHE A 132 -12.26 6.12 0.54
N ASN A 133 -12.21 5.15 -0.38
CA ASN A 133 -13.34 4.26 -0.67
C ASN A 133 -13.77 3.49 0.57
N ALA A 134 -12.81 2.87 1.29
CA ALA A 134 -13.07 2.12 2.51
C ALA A 134 -13.70 2.93 3.65
N LYS A 135 -13.67 4.26 3.59
CA LYS A 135 -14.32 5.15 4.56
C LYS A 135 -15.68 5.67 4.10
N GLN A 136 -15.92 5.68 2.80
CA GLN A 136 -17.20 6.09 2.23
C GLN A 136 -18.29 5.04 2.47
N ASP A 137 -17.92 3.76 2.52
CA ASP A 137 -18.84 2.66 2.84
C ASP A 137 -19.15 2.59 4.36
N LEU A 138 -18.55 3.48 5.16
CA LEU A 138 -18.59 3.45 6.62
C LEU A 138 -19.07 4.77 7.24
N GLU A 139 -20.30 5.19 6.89
CA GLU A 139 -21.18 5.79 7.91
C GLU A 139 -21.29 4.89 9.17
N GLY A 140 -20.99 3.58 9.05
CA GLY A 140 -20.86 2.62 10.15
C GLY A 140 -19.59 2.71 11.03
N VAL A 141 -18.52 3.43 10.66
CA VAL A 141 -17.27 3.54 11.46
C VAL A 141 -17.25 4.75 12.39
N GLN A 142 -18.42 5.11 12.94
CA GLN A 142 -18.48 6.02 14.09
C GLN A 142 -17.81 5.44 15.36
N HIS A 143 -17.42 4.15 15.36
CA HIS A 143 -16.82 3.48 16.53
C HIS A 143 -15.28 3.42 16.55
N CYS A 144 -14.57 3.84 15.49
CA CYS A 144 -13.09 3.89 15.53
C CYS A 144 -12.51 5.20 16.09
N SER A 145 -13.34 6.09 16.63
CA SER A 145 -12.92 7.38 17.22
C SER A 145 -12.05 7.25 18.49
N ALA A 146 -11.82 6.04 18.99
CA ALA A 146 -10.95 5.80 20.14
C ALA A 146 -9.44 5.77 19.81
N LEU A 147 -9.05 5.83 18.53
CA LEU A 147 -7.63 5.86 18.13
C LEU A 147 -7.20 7.30 17.83
N ASP A 148 -6.63 7.92 18.85
CA ASP A 148 -5.79 9.14 18.83
C ASP A 148 -6.35 10.28 17.96
N SER A 149 -6.96 11.28 18.60
CA SER A 149 -7.71 12.38 17.97
C SER A 149 -6.96 13.12 16.84
N LYS A 150 -5.63 13.04 16.80
CA LYS A 150 -4.78 13.57 15.71
C LYS A 150 -4.75 12.70 14.45
N MET A 151 -4.79 11.37 14.59
CA MET A 151 -4.83 10.44 13.45
C MET A 151 -6.20 10.47 12.76
N ALA A 152 -7.27 10.70 13.50
CA ALA A 152 -8.63 10.81 12.95
C ALA A 152 -8.76 11.93 11.91
N ALA A 153 -8.05 13.05 12.08
CA ALA A 153 -8.03 14.18 11.14
C ALA A 153 -7.29 13.83 9.83
N PHE A 154 -6.20 13.08 9.91
CA PHE A 154 -5.41 12.68 8.73
C PHE A 154 -6.19 11.74 7.81
N TYR A 155 -7.01 10.88 8.39
CA TYR A 155 -7.82 9.93 7.63
C TYR A 155 -9.22 10.47 7.30
N GLN A 156 -9.46 11.78 7.33
CA GLN A 156 -10.72 12.33 6.82
C GLN A 156 -10.82 12.08 5.30
N PRO A 157 -11.98 11.67 4.75
CA PRO A 157 -12.12 11.38 3.32
C PRO A 157 -11.59 12.52 2.42
N HIS A 158 -11.90 13.76 2.76
CA HIS A 158 -11.42 14.95 2.05
C HIS A 158 -9.91 15.19 2.13
N ALA A 159 -9.25 14.74 3.21
CA ALA A 159 -7.81 14.83 3.35
C ALA A 159 -7.11 13.73 2.53
N LEU A 160 -7.67 12.52 2.55
CA LEU A 160 -7.17 11.38 1.78
C LEU A 160 -7.25 11.62 0.27
N SER A 161 -8.37 12.15 -0.22
CA SER A 161 -8.52 12.49 -1.64
C SER A 161 -7.55 13.59 -2.08
N ARG A 162 -7.31 14.61 -1.24
CA ARG A 162 -6.31 15.65 -1.50
C ARG A 162 -4.89 15.09 -1.56
N HIS A 163 -4.52 14.24 -0.60
CA HIS A 163 -3.20 13.60 -0.60
C HIS A 163 -3.02 12.67 -1.81
N ALA A 164 -4.04 11.91 -2.18
CA ALA A 164 -4.01 11.08 -3.38
C ALA A 164 -3.85 11.91 -4.66
N MET A 165 -4.60 13.01 -4.81
CA MET A 165 -4.48 13.92 -5.96
C MET A 165 -3.08 14.52 -6.04
N GLN A 166 -2.55 15.02 -4.92
CA GLN A 166 -1.21 15.59 -4.87
C GLN A 166 -0.14 14.58 -5.30
N ASP A 167 -0.22 13.34 -4.81
CA ASP A 167 0.74 12.29 -5.15
C ASP A 167 0.69 11.91 -6.63
N PHE A 168 -0.51 11.77 -7.19
CA PHE A 168 -0.68 11.51 -8.62
C PHE A 168 -0.20 12.68 -9.47
N GLU A 169 -0.51 13.93 -9.10
CA GLU A 169 -0.04 15.12 -9.81
C GLU A 169 1.49 15.22 -9.79
N CYS A 170 2.12 14.98 -8.64
CA CYS A 170 3.58 14.91 -8.55
C CYS A 170 4.14 13.79 -9.46
N ALA A 171 3.52 12.61 -9.48
CA ALA A 171 3.95 11.50 -10.32
C ALA A 171 3.77 11.79 -11.83
N VAL A 172 2.69 12.47 -12.23
CA VAL A 172 2.47 12.94 -13.61
C VAL A 172 3.55 13.95 -14.01
N CYS A 173 3.83 14.94 -13.16
CA CYS A 173 4.87 15.93 -13.41
C CYS A 173 6.25 15.28 -13.59
N LEU A 174 6.62 14.33 -12.71
CA LEU A 174 7.90 13.64 -12.77
C LEU A 174 8.05 12.75 -14.01
N THR A 175 6.96 12.14 -14.48
CA THR A 175 6.94 11.36 -15.73
C THR A 175 6.75 12.21 -16.99
N ARG A 176 6.60 13.53 -16.84
CA ARG A 176 6.25 14.46 -17.93
C ARG A 176 4.98 14.02 -18.68
N ALA A 177 3.99 13.52 -17.93
CA ALA A 177 2.72 13.00 -18.42
C ALA A 177 2.81 11.84 -19.43
N LYS A 178 3.96 11.14 -19.50
CA LYS A 178 4.16 10.03 -20.44
C LYS A 178 3.57 8.70 -19.97
N ASP A 179 3.27 8.54 -18.69
CA ASP A 179 2.70 7.31 -18.15
C ASP A 179 1.16 7.37 -18.20
N PRO A 180 0.50 6.65 -19.12
CA PRO A 180 -0.95 6.68 -19.25
C PRO A 180 -1.65 6.09 -18.03
N THR A 181 -1.00 5.21 -17.28
CA THR A 181 -1.56 4.57 -16.08
C THR A 181 -1.75 5.59 -14.96
N ILE A 182 -0.73 6.42 -14.74
CA ILE A 182 -0.75 7.47 -13.71
C ILE A 182 -1.75 8.57 -14.10
N ASN A 183 -1.80 8.94 -15.38
CA ASN A 183 -2.77 9.90 -15.90
C ASN A 183 -4.21 9.39 -15.72
N ALA A 184 -4.48 8.13 -16.06
CA ALA A 184 -5.80 7.52 -15.89
C ALA A 184 -6.22 7.46 -14.42
N ALA A 185 -5.30 7.11 -13.51
CA ALA A 185 -5.56 7.11 -12.07
C ALA A 185 -5.95 8.51 -11.55
N LEU A 186 -5.22 9.56 -11.97
CA LEU A 186 -5.53 10.94 -11.61
C LEU A 186 -6.91 11.36 -12.11
N ILE A 187 -7.25 11.06 -13.36
CA ILE A 187 -8.55 11.39 -13.96
C ILE A 187 -9.67 10.66 -13.21
N ARG A 188 -9.51 9.37 -12.96
CA ARG A 188 -10.49 8.56 -12.21
C ARG A 188 -10.75 9.15 -10.83
N LEU A 189 -9.71 9.49 -10.09
CA LEU A 189 -9.85 10.08 -8.76
C LEU A 189 -10.58 11.43 -8.82
N LYS A 190 -10.26 12.29 -9.80
CA LYS A 190 -10.96 13.58 -9.99
C LYS A 190 -12.45 13.39 -10.27
N GLN A 191 -12.81 12.39 -11.07
CA GLN A 191 -14.22 12.06 -11.35
C GLN A 191 -14.95 11.57 -10.09
N ILE A 192 -14.33 10.68 -9.31
CA ILE A 192 -14.89 10.17 -8.06
C ILE A 192 -15.15 11.32 -7.08
N VAL A 193 -14.16 12.19 -6.87
CA VAL A 193 -14.31 13.34 -5.96
C VAL A 193 -15.37 14.32 -6.46
N ALA A 194 -15.43 14.60 -7.77
CA ALA A 194 -16.42 15.50 -8.34
C ALA A 194 -17.86 14.98 -8.17
N ALA A 195 -18.10 13.69 -8.41
CA ALA A 195 -19.42 13.07 -8.23
C ALA A 195 -19.90 13.14 -6.76
N GLN A 196 -18.97 13.15 -5.80
CA GLN A 196 -19.26 13.18 -4.38
C GLN A 196 -19.58 14.60 -3.87
N MET A 197 -19.00 15.64 -4.47
CA MET A 197 -19.34 17.04 -4.14
C MET A 197 -20.75 17.43 -4.63
N VAL A 198 -21.28 16.74 -5.64
CA VAL A 198 -22.63 16.97 -6.19
C VAL A 198 -23.71 16.25 -5.38
N SER A 199 -23.39 15.10 -4.77
CA SER A 199 -24.34 14.31 -3.96
C SER A 199 -24.47 14.77 -2.50
N GLY A 200 -23.55 15.61 -2.00
CA GLY A 200 -23.63 16.21 -0.67
C GLY A 200 -24.36 17.55 -0.60
N SER A 201 -24.99 18.01 -1.70
CA SER A 201 -25.70 19.29 -1.81
C SER A 201 -27.22 19.16 -2.02
N GLU A 202 -27.77 17.96 -1.91
CA GLU A 202 -29.22 17.66 -1.88
C GLU A 202 -29.67 17.29 -0.47
#